data_AF-A0A8W8IJH9-F1
#
_entry.id   AF-A0A8W8IJH9-F1
#
_cell.length_a   1.000
_cell.length_b   1.000
_cell.length_c   1.000
_cell.angle_alpha   90.00
_cell.angle_beta   90.00
_cell.angle_gamma   90.00
#
_symmetry.space_group_name_H-M   'P 1'
#
loop_
_entity.id
_entity.type
_entity.pdbx_description
1 polymer ?
#
loop_
_entity_poly.entity_id
_entity_poly.type
_entity_poly.pdbx_seq_one_letter_code
_entity_poly.pdbx_strand_id
1 'polypeptide(L)'
;KYVCHKCHAIIDTGHIKFRGEAYHPYHFNCSSCGQELNADAREKSGELYCLRCHDKMGIPICGACRRPIEERVVHALGKAWHVEHFVCAKCERPFFGTRHYEKKGLAYCETHYHQLFGNICFVCNNVVTGDVFSAFNKSWCVGHFACSICDRKMSHKTKFFEFDLKPVCRVCHEKFPGELKKRLKKYHEEVSKRQIMSNS
;
A
#
# COMPACT_ATOMS: atom_id res chain seq x y z
N LYS A 1 34.08 -20.44 -40.03
CA LYS A 1 35.13 -19.57 -39.47
C LYS A 1 34.64 -18.14 -39.61
N TYR A 2 34.67 -17.36 -38.53
CA TYR A 2 34.25 -15.96 -38.60
C TYR A 2 35.45 -15.09 -39.00
N VAL A 3 35.21 -14.04 -39.78
CA VAL A 3 36.22 -13.03 -40.11
C VAL A 3 35.83 -11.75 -39.39
N CYS A 4 36.78 -11.14 -38.69
CA CYS A 4 36.51 -9.91 -37.96
C CYS A 4 36.30 -8.75 -38.93
N HIS A 5 35.17 -8.07 -38.83
CA HIS A 5 34.84 -6.93 -39.70
C HIS A 5 35.76 -5.71 -39.48
N LYS A 6 36.43 -5.58 -38.32
CA LYS A 6 37.34 -4.44 -38.02
C LYS A 6 38.77 -4.65 -38.53
N CYS A 7 39.35 -5.84 -38.33
CA CYS A 7 40.74 -6.11 -38.67
C CYS A 7 40.91 -7.09 -39.84
N HIS A 8 39.83 -7.64 -40.38
CA HIS A 8 39.79 -8.62 -41.46
C HIS A 8 40.56 -9.93 -41.21
N ALA A 9 41.02 -10.17 -39.97
CA ALA A 9 41.65 -11.42 -39.57
C ALA A 9 40.61 -12.48 -39.19
N ILE A 10 41.01 -13.76 -39.26
CA ILE A 10 40.20 -14.90 -38.86
C ILE A 10 40.04 -14.89 -37.33
N ILE A 11 38.82 -15.12 -36.85
CA ILE A 11 38.52 -15.26 -35.43
C ILE A 11 38.66 -16.72 -35.03
N ASP A 12 39.74 -17.04 -34.30
CA ASP A 12 40.04 -18.40 -33.85
C ASP A 12 39.41 -18.74 -32.49
N THR A 13 39.20 -17.73 -31.64
CA THR A 13 38.64 -17.87 -30.30
C THR A 13 37.50 -16.87 -30.12
N GLY A 14 36.30 -17.37 -29.75
CA GLY A 14 35.10 -16.61 -29.36
C GLY A 14 34.85 -15.25 -30.05
N HIS A 15 33.83 -15.15 -30.91
CA HIS A 15 33.44 -13.87 -31.52
C HIS A 15 32.32 -13.18 -30.72
N ILE A 16 32.26 -11.85 -30.83
CA ILE A 16 31.06 -11.10 -30.47
C ILE A 16 30.33 -10.68 -31.74
N LYS A 17 29.00 -10.60 -31.68
CA LYS A 17 28.16 -10.07 -32.75
C LYS A 17 27.73 -8.66 -32.36
N PHE A 18 28.07 -7.67 -33.18
CA PHE A 18 27.69 -6.27 -32.96
C PHE A 18 27.08 -5.71 -34.23
N ARG A 19 25.84 -5.21 -34.15
CA ARG A 19 25.09 -4.69 -35.31
C ARG A 19 25.01 -5.67 -36.49
N GLY A 20 24.93 -6.96 -36.21
CA GLY A 20 24.85 -8.01 -37.23
C GLY A 20 26.18 -8.60 -37.67
N GLU A 21 27.29 -7.91 -37.42
CA GLU A 21 28.63 -8.28 -37.89
C GLU A 21 29.46 -8.97 -36.80
N ALA A 22 30.41 -9.81 -37.20
CA ALA A 22 31.27 -10.55 -36.29
C ALA A 22 32.58 -9.78 -36.02
N TYR A 23 32.99 -9.72 -34.75
CA TYR A 23 34.23 -9.08 -34.35
C TYR A 23 34.98 -9.86 -33.28
N HIS A 24 36.28 -9.58 -33.17
CA HIS A 24 37.03 -9.95 -31.99
C HIS A 24 36.54 -9.18 -30.76
N PRO A 25 36.42 -9.85 -29.60
CA PRO A 25 36.00 -9.19 -28.37
C PRO A 25 36.93 -8.04 -27.92
N TYR A 26 38.25 -8.25 -28.00
CA TYR A 26 39.28 -7.32 -27.53
C TYR A 26 39.30 -5.97 -28.27
N HIS A 27 38.61 -5.86 -29.41
CA HIS A 27 38.49 -4.58 -30.13
C HIS A 27 37.56 -3.57 -29.47
N PHE A 28 36.82 -4.00 -28.44
CA PHE A 28 35.78 -3.23 -27.80
C PHE A 28 35.96 -3.23 -26.29
N ASN A 29 35.46 -2.16 -25.70
CA ASN A 29 35.43 -1.95 -24.26
C ASN A 29 33.97 -1.82 -23.82
N CYS A 30 33.67 -2.26 -22.61
CA CYS A 30 32.34 -2.12 -22.04
C CYS A 30 31.96 -0.64 -21.94
N SER A 31 30.82 -0.26 -22.51
CA SER A 31 30.35 1.14 -22.51
C SER A 31 30.07 1.68 -21.10
N SER A 32 29.86 0.80 -20.12
CA SER A 32 29.60 1.18 -18.72
C SER A 32 30.86 1.24 -17.84
N CYS A 33 31.82 0.31 -17.98
CA CYS A 33 32.97 0.22 -17.09
C CYS A 33 34.34 0.38 -17.77
N GLY A 34 34.39 0.47 -19.10
CA GLY A 34 35.62 0.64 -19.88
C GLY A 34 36.51 -0.61 -19.97
N GLN A 35 36.19 -1.71 -19.30
CA GLN A 35 36.98 -2.95 -19.38
C GLN A 35 36.93 -3.55 -20.79
N GLU A 36 38.05 -4.09 -21.26
CA GLU A 36 38.11 -4.90 -22.49
C GLU A 36 37.08 -6.03 -22.46
N LEU A 37 36.36 -6.20 -23.57
CA LEU A 37 35.30 -7.19 -23.69
C LEU A 37 35.84 -8.58 -24.04
N ASN A 38 35.14 -9.60 -23.57
CA ASN A 38 35.36 -11.00 -23.92
C ASN A 38 34.19 -11.53 -24.77
N ALA A 39 34.25 -12.81 -25.17
CA ALA A 39 33.20 -13.43 -25.98
C ALA A 39 31.80 -13.44 -25.32
N ASP A 40 31.72 -13.17 -24.01
CA ASP A 40 30.46 -13.09 -23.26
C ASP A 40 29.81 -11.70 -23.28
N ALA A 41 30.37 -10.74 -24.01
CA ALA A 41 29.76 -9.42 -24.14
C ALA A 41 28.35 -9.51 -24.75
N ARG A 42 27.51 -8.54 -24.41
CA ARG A 42 26.13 -8.43 -24.88
C ARG A 42 25.88 -7.05 -25.47
N GLU A 43 25.16 -7.03 -26.57
CA GLU A 43 24.65 -5.80 -27.18
C GLU A 43 23.30 -5.43 -26.54
N LYS A 44 23.15 -4.17 -26.13
CA LYS A 44 21.87 -3.61 -25.68
C LYS A 44 21.73 -2.18 -26.17
N SER A 45 20.62 -1.90 -26.84
CA SER A 45 20.31 -0.57 -27.40
C SER A 45 21.43 0.02 -28.28
N GLY A 46 22.15 -0.81 -29.03
CA GLY A 46 23.20 -0.38 -29.96
C GLY A 46 24.58 -0.14 -29.34
N GLU A 47 24.76 -0.49 -28.05
CA GLU A 47 26.04 -0.43 -27.33
C GLU A 47 26.43 -1.80 -26.77
N LEU A 48 27.74 -2.01 -26.56
CA LEU A 48 28.28 -3.25 -26.01
C LEU A 48 28.59 -3.11 -24.53
N TYR A 49 28.24 -4.15 -23.78
CA TYR A 49 28.46 -4.24 -22.35
C TYR A 49 29.09 -5.60 -22.00
N CYS A 50 29.98 -5.61 -21.01
CA CYS A 50 30.41 -6.89 -20.43
C CYS A 50 29.23 -7.57 -19.73
N LEU A 51 29.28 -8.89 -19.59
CA LEU A 51 28.20 -9.68 -18.99
C LEU A 51 27.76 -9.09 -17.63
N ARG A 52 28.71 -8.74 -16.78
CA ARG A 52 28.44 -8.11 -15.47
C ARG A 52 27.65 -6.80 -15.56
N CYS A 53 28.04 -5.89 -16.46
CA CYS A 53 27.35 -4.61 -16.61
C CYS A 53 25.98 -4.79 -17.28
N HIS A 54 25.87 -5.71 -18.23
CA HIS A 54 24.61 -6.05 -18.87
C HIS A 54 23.59 -6.60 -17.86
N ASP A 55 24.01 -7.56 -17.03
CA ASP A 55 23.14 -8.22 -16.04
C ASP A 55 22.65 -7.21 -14.98
N LYS A 56 23.51 -6.27 -14.59
CA LYS A 56 23.14 -5.18 -13.68
C LYS A 56 21.98 -4.32 -14.17
N MET A 57 21.76 -4.23 -15.48
CA MET A 57 20.65 -3.43 -16.02
C MET A 57 19.28 -4.08 -15.83
N GLY A 58 19.22 -5.38 -15.53
CA GLY A 58 17.98 -6.08 -15.19
C GLY A 58 17.65 -6.05 -13.70
N ILE A 59 18.55 -5.52 -12.87
CA ILE A 59 18.41 -5.56 -11.42
C ILE A 59 17.46 -4.44 -10.97
N PRO A 60 16.38 -4.77 -10.23
CA PRO A 60 15.44 -3.77 -9.75
C PRO A 60 16.11 -2.79 -8.78
N ILE A 61 15.76 -1.50 -8.90
CA ILE A 61 16.28 -0.45 -8.02
C ILE A 61 15.33 -0.23 -6.84
N CYS A 62 15.89 -0.21 -5.64
CA CYS A 62 15.10 0.04 -4.44
C CYS A 62 14.50 1.46 -4.39
N GLY A 63 13.20 1.53 -4.15
CA GLY A 63 12.45 2.78 -4.03
C GLY A 63 12.90 3.71 -2.90
N ALA A 64 13.55 3.17 -1.85
CA ALA A 64 14.05 3.93 -0.71
C ALA A 64 15.52 4.38 -0.91
N CYS A 65 16.47 3.43 -0.98
CA CYS A 65 17.90 3.74 -1.01
C CYS A 65 18.47 4.01 -2.41
N ARG A 66 17.68 3.80 -3.47
CA ARG A 66 18.08 3.98 -4.88
C ARG A 66 19.27 3.12 -5.32
N ARG A 67 19.55 2.02 -4.62
CA ARG A 67 20.56 1.03 -4.99
C ARG A 67 19.93 -0.21 -5.64
N PRO A 68 20.66 -0.93 -6.51
CA PRO A 68 20.23 -2.22 -7.05
C PRO A 68 19.96 -3.24 -5.94
N ILE A 69 18.92 -4.05 -6.11
CA ILE A 69 18.55 -5.13 -5.19
C ILE A 69 19.04 -6.45 -5.79
N GLU A 70 20.19 -6.94 -5.31
CA GLU A 70 20.78 -8.20 -5.78
C GLU A 70 20.19 -9.43 -5.07
N GLU A 71 19.52 -9.22 -3.93
CA GLU A 71 18.94 -10.27 -3.08
C GLU A 71 17.41 -10.35 -3.23
N ARG A 72 16.72 -10.73 -2.14
CA ARG A 72 15.26 -10.82 -2.08
C ARG A 72 14.63 -9.43 -2.28
N VAL A 73 13.76 -9.34 -3.28
CA VAL A 73 13.02 -8.14 -3.63
C VAL A 73 11.58 -8.20 -3.13
N VAL A 74 11.07 -7.07 -2.65
CA VAL A 74 9.65 -6.85 -2.37
C VAL A 74 9.07 -5.96 -3.45
N HIS A 75 8.00 -6.40 -4.11
CA HIS A 75 7.26 -5.60 -5.09
C HIS A 75 5.97 -5.07 -4.43
N ALA A 76 5.92 -3.76 -4.19
CA ALA A 76 4.79 -3.10 -3.54
C ALA A 76 4.73 -1.62 -3.93
N LEU A 77 3.55 -1.00 -3.84
CA LEU A 77 3.36 0.43 -4.19
C LEU A 77 3.88 0.79 -5.61
N GLY A 78 3.81 -0.16 -6.55
CA GLY A 78 4.33 0.01 -7.93
C GLY A 78 5.85 0.13 -8.04
N LYS A 79 6.61 -0.23 -7.00
CA LYS A 79 8.08 -0.14 -6.94
C LYS A 79 8.69 -1.43 -6.37
N ALA A 80 9.99 -1.58 -6.55
CA ALA A 80 10.79 -2.62 -5.91
C ALA A 80 11.50 -2.08 -4.66
N TRP A 81 11.64 -2.93 -3.65
CA TRP A 81 12.23 -2.55 -2.35
C TRP A 81 13.13 -3.67 -1.83
N HIS A 82 14.21 -3.30 -1.14
CA HIS A 82 14.87 -4.24 -0.23
C HIS A 82 13.88 -4.61 0.89
N VAL A 83 13.96 -5.85 1.39
CA VAL A 83 13.10 -6.33 2.48
C VAL A 83 13.16 -5.42 3.71
N GLU A 84 14.36 -4.94 4.06
CA GLU A 84 14.60 -4.07 5.21
C GLU A 84 14.13 -2.62 4.98
N HIS A 85 14.08 -2.18 3.73
CA HIS A 85 13.65 -0.82 3.37
C HIS A 85 12.15 -0.72 3.14
N PHE A 86 11.43 -1.84 3.03
CA PHE A 86 9.99 -1.85 2.99
C PHE A 86 9.43 -1.80 4.42
N VAL A 87 9.23 -0.56 4.90
CA VAL A 87 8.88 -0.25 6.29
C VAL A 87 7.52 0.44 6.42
N CYS A 88 6.94 0.38 7.62
CA CYS A 88 5.75 1.16 7.93
C CYS A 88 6.06 2.66 7.94
N ALA A 89 5.26 3.45 7.21
CA ALA A 89 5.42 4.90 7.13
C ALA A 89 5.26 5.66 8.46
N LYS A 90 4.76 5.01 9.52
CA LYS A 90 4.54 5.64 10.84
C LYS A 90 5.57 5.24 11.90
N CYS A 91 5.97 3.98 11.96
CA CYS A 91 6.94 3.51 12.96
C CYS A 91 8.26 3.04 12.38
N GLU A 92 8.42 3.11 11.06
CA GLU A 92 9.65 2.78 10.34
C GLU A 92 10.15 1.34 10.57
N ARG A 93 9.28 0.46 11.09
CA ARG A 93 9.60 -0.95 11.26
C ARG A 93 9.44 -1.68 9.93
N PRO A 94 10.45 -2.47 9.50
CA PRO A 94 10.35 -3.32 8.32
C PRO A 94 9.27 -4.38 8.48
N PHE A 95 8.60 -4.69 7.37
CA PHE A 95 7.54 -5.70 7.36
C PHE A 95 8.09 -7.12 7.35
N PHE A 96 9.27 -7.38 6.78
CA PHE A 96 9.85 -8.73 6.65
C PHE A 96 8.89 -9.77 6.04
N GLY A 97 7.98 -9.34 5.15
CA GLY A 97 6.97 -10.20 4.54
C GLY A 97 5.70 -10.40 5.37
N THR A 98 5.58 -9.75 6.53
CA THR A 98 4.30 -9.65 7.26
C THR A 98 3.30 -8.78 6.49
N ARG A 99 2.02 -8.93 6.83
CA ARG A 99 0.93 -8.20 6.17
C ARG A 99 1.11 -6.69 6.33
N HIS A 100 1.03 -5.96 5.23
CA HIS A 100 0.99 -4.51 5.18
C HIS A 100 -0.34 -4.01 4.60
N TYR A 101 -0.65 -2.73 4.86
CA TYR A 101 -1.83 -2.05 4.36
C TYR A 101 -1.43 -0.78 3.61
N GLU A 102 -1.97 -0.59 2.41
CA GLU A 102 -1.61 0.53 1.54
C GLU A 102 -2.65 1.65 1.60
N LYS A 103 -2.20 2.90 1.79
CA LYS A 103 -3.06 4.10 1.76
C LYS A 103 -2.30 5.30 1.23
N LYS A 104 -2.87 6.01 0.25
CA LYS A 104 -2.28 7.22 -0.35
C LYS A 104 -0.82 7.00 -0.83
N GLY A 105 -0.52 5.81 -1.36
CA GLY A 105 0.83 5.45 -1.83
C GLY A 105 1.85 5.16 -0.73
N LEU A 106 1.42 4.98 0.52
CA LEU A 106 2.27 4.62 1.65
C LEU A 106 1.83 3.27 2.25
N ALA A 107 2.77 2.52 2.80
CA ALA A 107 2.51 1.26 3.49
C ALA A 107 2.49 1.46 5.01
N TYR A 108 1.52 0.85 5.68
CA TYR A 108 1.32 0.91 7.13
C TYR A 108 1.22 -0.50 7.70
N CYS A 109 1.71 -0.70 8.92
CA CYS A 109 1.38 -1.90 9.68
C CYS A 109 -0.08 -1.86 10.13
N GLU A 110 -0.64 -3.02 10.44
CA GLU A 110 -2.05 -3.16 10.84
C GLU A 110 -2.45 -2.17 11.93
N THR A 111 -1.62 -2.07 12.99
CA THR A 111 -1.86 -1.17 14.12
C THR A 111 -1.95 0.30 13.70
N HIS A 112 -0.96 0.81 12.96
CA HIS A 112 -0.95 2.21 12.53
C HIS A 112 -1.98 2.50 11.44
N TYR A 113 -2.26 1.54 10.56
CA TYR A 113 -3.32 1.70 9.56
C TYR A 113 -4.67 1.91 10.26
N HIS A 114 -4.99 1.06 11.23
CA HIS A 114 -6.20 1.15 12.03
C HIS A 114 -6.21 2.41 12.93
N GLN A 115 -5.09 2.81 13.53
CA GLN A 115 -5.05 4.06 14.31
C GLN A 115 -5.26 5.33 13.48
N LEU A 116 -4.73 5.37 12.26
CA LEU A 116 -4.79 6.56 11.40
C LEU A 116 -6.06 6.61 10.54
N PHE A 117 -6.59 5.45 10.15
CA PHE A 117 -7.67 5.34 9.16
C PHE A 117 -8.81 4.42 9.60
N GLY A 118 -8.68 3.76 10.75
CA GLY A 118 -9.72 2.92 11.31
C GLY A 118 -10.75 3.74 12.12
N ASN A 119 -11.80 3.04 12.51
CA ASN A 119 -12.87 3.61 13.31
C ASN A 119 -12.52 3.49 14.78
N ILE A 120 -12.50 4.61 15.50
CA ILE A 120 -12.24 4.62 16.95
C ILE A 120 -13.56 4.48 17.69
N CYS A 121 -13.61 3.57 18.67
CA CYS A 121 -14.79 3.41 19.50
C CYS A 121 -14.99 4.65 20.38
N PHE A 122 -16.17 5.26 20.30
CA PHE A 122 -16.55 6.44 21.08
C PHE A 122 -16.50 6.22 22.61
N VAL A 123 -16.58 4.97 23.09
CA VAL A 123 -16.61 4.64 24.52
C VAL A 123 -15.22 4.32 25.05
N CYS A 124 -14.50 3.36 24.44
CA CYS A 124 -13.19 2.93 24.94
C CYS A 124 -12.00 3.63 24.28
N ASN A 125 -12.25 4.50 23.30
CA ASN A 125 -11.22 5.21 22.53
C ASN A 125 -10.17 4.30 21.86
N ASN A 126 -10.47 3.00 21.72
CA ASN A 126 -9.63 2.04 21.04
C ASN A 126 -10.10 1.86 19.60
N VAL A 127 -9.18 1.49 18.71
CA VAL A 127 -9.55 1.17 17.33
C VAL A 127 -10.41 -0.09 17.29
N VAL A 128 -11.53 -0.01 16.60
CA VAL A 128 -12.42 -1.15 16.38
C VAL A 128 -11.79 -2.07 15.34
N THR A 129 -11.26 -3.20 15.80
CA THR A 129 -10.77 -4.29 14.95
C THR A 129 -11.93 -5.23 14.64
N GLY A 130 -12.39 -5.26 13.38
CA GLY A 130 -13.50 -6.12 12.94
C GLY A 130 -14.82 -5.37 12.75
N ASP A 131 -15.93 -5.97 13.21
CA ASP A 131 -17.28 -5.40 13.07
C ASP A 131 -17.40 -4.06 13.81
N VAL A 132 -17.77 -3.03 13.05
CA VAL A 132 -17.98 -1.67 13.55
C VAL A 132 -19.44 -1.30 13.44
N PHE A 133 -19.98 -0.75 14.52
CA PHE A 133 -21.25 -0.05 14.49
C PHE A 133 -20.97 1.41 14.17
N SER A 134 -21.50 1.92 13.06
CA SER A 134 -21.42 3.33 12.68
C SER A 134 -22.82 3.93 12.69
N ALA A 135 -23.02 4.95 13.51
CA ALA A 135 -24.27 5.66 13.73
C ALA A 135 -23.95 7.05 14.31
N PHE A 136 -24.82 8.04 14.12
CA PHE A 136 -24.69 9.35 14.77
C PHE A 136 -23.30 10.02 14.60
N ASN A 137 -22.66 9.84 13.43
CA ASN A 137 -21.28 10.27 13.12
C ASN A 137 -20.21 9.79 14.13
N LYS A 138 -20.46 8.64 14.76
CA LYS A 138 -19.56 7.99 15.71
C LYS A 138 -19.45 6.51 15.35
N SER A 139 -18.42 5.88 15.90
CA SER A 139 -18.19 4.45 15.76
C SER A 139 -18.11 3.78 17.11
N TRP A 140 -18.57 2.52 17.19
CA TRP A 140 -18.54 1.70 18.40
C TRP A 140 -18.05 0.29 18.07
N CYS A 141 -17.32 -0.32 19.00
CA CYS A 141 -17.02 -1.73 18.91
C CYS A 141 -18.23 -2.56 19.37
N VAL A 142 -18.24 -3.84 18.99
CA VAL A 142 -19.28 -4.82 19.36
C VAL A 142 -19.53 -4.90 20.87
N GLY A 143 -18.48 -4.68 21.68
CA GLY A 143 -18.59 -4.68 23.14
C GLY A 143 -19.30 -3.46 23.74
N HIS A 144 -19.22 -2.29 23.08
CA HIS A 144 -19.66 -1.01 23.62
C HIS A 144 -20.88 -0.41 22.90
N PHE A 145 -21.39 -1.07 21.86
CA PHE A 145 -22.66 -0.66 21.26
C PHE A 145 -23.82 -1.14 22.15
N ALA A 146 -24.24 -0.28 23.09
CA ALA A 146 -25.24 -0.59 24.10
C ALA A 146 -26.18 0.59 24.36
N CYS A 147 -27.39 0.31 24.86
CA CYS A 147 -28.38 1.33 25.22
C CYS A 147 -27.85 2.27 26.30
N SER A 148 -27.85 3.58 26.06
CA SER A 148 -27.32 4.58 27.01
C SER A 148 -28.09 4.72 28.34
N ILE A 149 -29.22 4.03 28.50
CA ILE A 149 -30.09 4.11 29.68
C ILE A 149 -30.05 2.84 30.51
N CYS A 150 -29.90 1.68 29.87
CA CYS A 150 -30.00 0.38 30.53
C CYS A 150 -28.82 -0.54 30.25
N ASP A 151 -27.80 -0.06 29.53
CA ASP A 151 -26.57 -0.77 29.16
C ASP A 151 -26.76 -2.11 28.46
N ARG A 152 -27.98 -2.37 27.96
CA ARG A 152 -28.27 -3.56 27.17
C ARG A 152 -27.48 -3.50 25.87
N LYS A 153 -26.59 -4.48 25.69
CA LYS A 153 -25.84 -4.68 24.44
C LYS A 153 -26.79 -4.83 23.25
N MET A 154 -26.44 -4.18 22.15
CA MET A 154 -27.23 -4.11 20.95
C MET A 154 -26.45 -4.76 19.79
N SER A 155 -27.15 -5.40 18.87
CA SER A 155 -26.58 -6.04 17.67
C SER A 155 -27.19 -5.43 16.41
N HIS A 156 -26.69 -5.83 15.23
CA HIS A 156 -27.23 -5.38 13.94
C HIS A 156 -28.73 -5.70 13.75
N LYS A 157 -29.28 -6.67 14.50
CA LYS A 157 -30.70 -7.06 14.43
C LYS A 157 -31.58 -6.26 15.39
N THR A 158 -31.00 -5.59 16.39
CA THR A 158 -31.80 -4.85 17.38
C THR A 158 -32.14 -3.47 16.89
N LYS A 159 -33.43 -3.11 16.89
CA LYS A 159 -33.88 -1.74 16.65
C LYS A 159 -33.42 -0.82 17.79
N PHE A 160 -32.76 0.27 17.42
CA PHE A 160 -32.34 1.36 18.31
C PHE A 160 -32.86 2.70 17.80
N PHE A 161 -32.90 3.68 18.69
CA PHE A 161 -33.28 5.06 18.41
C PHE A 161 -32.16 5.99 18.89
N GLU A 162 -32.05 7.16 18.28
CA GLU A 162 -31.11 8.19 18.70
C GLU A 162 -31.65 8.96 19.90
N PHE A 163 -30.81 9.17 20.90
CA PHE A 163 -31.05 10.14 21.97
C PHE A 163 -29.71 10.73 22.39
N ASP A 164 -29.57 12.05 22.31
CA ASP A 164 -28.34 12.76 22.68
C ASP A 164 -27.09 12.18 21.98
N LEU A 165 -27.19 11.92 20.66
CA LEU A 165 -26.14 11.31 19.84
C LEU A 165 -25.68 9.91 20.30
N LYS A 166 -26.49 9.23 21.13
CA LYS A 166 -26.23 7.89 21.66
C LYS A 166 -27.38 6.93 21.33
N PRO A 167 -27.09 5.62 21.19
CA PRO A 167 -28.12 4.62 20.91
C PRO A 167 -28.96 4.32 22.16
N VAL A 168 -30.28 4.28 21.98
CA VAL A 168 -31.26 3.86 22.99
C VAL A 168 -32.09 2.70 22.45
N CYS A 169 -32.27 1.64 23.26
CA CYS A 169 -33.08 0.50 22.84
C CYS A 169 -34.57 0.87 22.77
N ARG A 170 -35.33 0.15 21.93
CA ARG A 170 -36.79 0.35 21.77
C ARG A 170 -37.54 0.43 23.11
N VAL A 171 -37.21 -0.46 24.05
CA VAL A 171 -37.88 -0.53 25.36
C VAL A 171 -37.67 0.75 26.17
N CYS A 172 -36.46 1.30 26.16
CA CYS A 172 -36.16 2.56 26.84
C CYS A 172 -36.77 3.75 26.10
N HIS A 173 -36.71 3.75 24.77
CA HIS A 173 -37.32 4.79 23.96
C HIS A 173 -38.85 4.85 24.16
N GLU A 174 -39.52 3.72 24.30
CA GLU A 174 -40.97 3.66 24.56
C GLU A 174 -41.36 4.25 25.92
N LYS A 175 -40.47 4.20 26.92
CA LYS A 175 -40.69 4.83 28.23
C LYS A 175 -40.53 6.34 28.24
N PHE A 176 -40.01 6.95 27.17
CA PHE A 176 -39.86 8.40 27.13
C PHE A 176 -41.20 9.14 27.13
N PRO A 177 -41.29 10.29 27.84
CA PRO A 177 -42.46 11.15 27.80
C PRO A 177 -42.85 11.54 26.37
N GLY A 178 -44.16 11.60 26.09
CA GLY A 178 -44.66 11.89 24.74
C GLY A 178 -44.17 13.22 24.16
N GLU A 179 -43.99 14.23 25.00
CA GLU A 179 -43.42 15.53 24.58
C GLU A 179 -41.97 15.41 24.11
N LEU A 180 -41.15 14.62 24.81
CA LEU A 180 -39.75 14.40 24.46
C LEU A 180 -39.62 13.71 23.10
N LYS A 181 -40.45 12.69 22.84
CA LYS A 181 -40.51 12.00 21.54
C LYS A 181 -40.87 12.95 20.40
N LYS A 182 -41.85 13.85 20.61
CA LYS A 182 -42.24 14.86 19.61
C LYS A 182 -41.09 15.83 19.30
N ARG A 183 -40.36 16.28 20.33
CA ARG A 183 -39.20 17.17 20.16
C ARG A 183 -38.07 16.49 19.39
N LEU A 184 -37.74 15.24 19.73
CA LEU A 184 -36.73 14.45 19.01
C LEU A 184 -37.10 14.27 17.54
N LYS A 185 -38.36 13.90 17.25
CA LYS A 185 -38.85 13.77 15.87
C LYS A 185 -38.70 15.07 15.08
N LYS A 186 -39.11 16.20 15.66
CA LYS A 186 -38.97 17.53 15.04
C LYS A 186 -37.50 17.88 14.76
N TYR A 187 -36.61 17.60 15.70
CA TYR A 187 -35.17 17.80 15.52
C TYR A 187 -34.61 16.96 14.36
N HIS A 188 -34.96 15.68 14.26
CA HIS A 188 -34.51 14.83 13.15
C HIS A 188 -35.05 15.29 11.79
N GLU A 189 -36.30 15.76 11.73
CA GLU A 189 -36.89 16.34 10.53
C GLU A 189 -36.17 17.63 10.11
N GLU A 190 -35.82 18.50 11.06
CA GLU A 190 -35.07 19.74 10.82
C GLU A 190 -33.62 19.47 10.36
N VAL A 191 -32.92 18.53 10.99
CA VAL A 191 -31.55 18.12 10.60
C VAL A 191 -31.55 17.54 9.19
N SER A 192 -32.50 16.65 8.88
CA SER A 192 -32.64 16.05 7.55
C SER A 192 -32.87 17.12 6.47
N LYS A 193 -33.69 18.14 6.73
CA LYS A 193 -33.91 19.27 5.82
C LYS A 193 -32.64 20.11 5.59
N ARG A 194 -31.85 20.36 6.64
CA ARG A 194 -30.58 21.12 6.52
C ARG A 194 -29.50 20.36 5.75
N GLN A 195 -29.46 19.03 5.88
CA GLN A 195 -28.51 18.19 5.14
C GLN A 195 -28.79 18.20 3.63
N ILE A 196 -30.06 18.29 3.22
CA ILE A 196 -30.47 18.37 1.81
C ILE A 196 -30.04 19.72 1.19
N MET A 197 -30.22 20.82 1.92
CA MET A 197 -29.86 22.16 1.44
C MET A 197 -28.35 22.43 1.36
N SER A 198 -27.51 21.63 2.02
CA SER A 198 -26.04 21.77 2.00
C SER A 198 -25.34 20.92 0.93
N ASN A 199 -26.07 19.98 0.32
CA ASN A 199 -25.60 19.12 -0.77
C ASN A 199 -26.15 19.56 -2.16
N SER A 200 -26.81 20.72 -2.22
CA SER A 200 -27.32 21.37 -3.44
C SER A 200 -26.47 22.61 -3.74
#